data_AF-A0A914DBH4-F1
#
_entry.id   AF-A0A914DBH4-F1
#
_cell.length_a   1.000
_cell.length_b   1.000
_cell.length_c   1.000
_cell.angle_alpha   90.00
_cell.angle_beta   90.00
_cell.angle_gamma   90.00
#
_symmetry.space_group_name_H-M   'P 1'
#
loop_
_entity.id
_entity.type
_entity.pdbx_description
1 polymer ?
#
loop_
_entity_poly.entity_id
_entity_poly.type
_entity_poly.pdbx_seq_one_letter_code
_entity_poly.pdbx_strand_id
1 'polypeptide(L)'
;MFNDKIYVALWWWYVFALVTVFTSALRNTVTFLLSAYRSKEICSILQLKKTDDTKFVNQFSETLGKHGLLLLMLLAECVGPMEAHDVAMFLKDKLMVSANSKSQGMDALKRDQTKIFENA
;
A
#
# COMPACT_ATOMS: atom_id res chain seq x y z
N MET A 1 44.17 -11.07 -31.82
CA MET A 1 43.28 -12.25 -32.00
C MET A 1 42.52 -12.65 -30.74
N PHE A 2 43.07 -12.47 -29.53
CA PHE A 2 42.38 -12.78 -28.27
C PHE A 2 41.28 -11.75 -27.93
N ASN A 3 41.50 -10.47 -28.31
CA ASN A 3 40.60 -9.36 -28.03
C ASN A 3 39.20 -9.54 -28.65
N ASP A 4 39.12 -9.89 -29.94
CA ASP A 4 37.83 -10.09 -30.63
C ASP A 4 36.97 -11.19 -30.00
N LYS A 5 37.59 -12.30 -29.57
CA LYS A 5 36.86 -13.41 -28.95
C LYS A 5 36.29 -13.03 -27.58
N ILE A 6 37.01 -12.21 -26.82
CA ILE A 6 36.56 -11.69 -25.53
C ILE A 6 35.37 -10.73 -25.70
N TYR A 7 35.41 -9.85 -26.71
CA TYR A 7 34.31 -8.93 -26.97
C TYR A 7 33.02 -9.67 -27.34
N VAL A 8 33.09 -10.72 -28.14
CA VAL A 8 31.91 -11.54 -28.47
C VAL A 8 31.34 -12.21 -27.22
N ALA A 9 32.18 -12.73 -26.32
CA ALA A 9 31.72 -13.33 -25.07
C ALA A 9 31.09 -12.30 -24.12
N LEU A 10 31.71 -11.13 -23.96
CA LEU A 10 31.17 -10.03 -23.15
C LEU A 10 29.83 -9.52 -23.71
N TRP A 11 29.69 -9.46 -25.02
CA TRP A 11 28.45 -9.02 -25.66
C TRP A 11 27.26 -9.91 -25.26
N TRP A 12 27.43 -11.24 -25.31
CA TRP A 12 26.41 -12.18 -24.85
C TRP A 12 26.14 -12.10 -23.35
N TRP A 13 27.16 -11.84 -22.55
CA TRP A 13 27.00 -11.62 -21.11
C TRP A 13 26.13 -10.39 -20.82
N TYR A 14 26.37 -9.27 -21.51
CA TYR A 14 25.56 -8.06 -21.37
C TYR A 14 24.12 -8.28 -21.82
N VAL A 15 23.90 -9.00 -22.93
CA VAL A 15 22.55 -9.36 -23.37
C VAL A 15 21.84 -10.20 -22.32
N PHE A 16 22.51 -11.18 -21.73
CA PHE A 16 21.95 -12.01 -20.67
C PHE A 16 21.60 -11.19 -19.40
N ALA A 17 22.51 -10.31 -18.99
CA ALA A 17 22.27 -9.40 -17.88
C ALA A 17 21.07 -8.48 -18.16
N LEU A 18 20.97 -7.94 -19.37
CA LEU A 18 19.88 -7.07 -19.78
C LEU A 18 18.55 -7.81 -19.77
N VAL A 19 18.48 -9.04 -20.29
CA VAL A 19 17.28 -9.88 -20.24
C VAL A 19 16.87 -10.18 -18.80
N THR A 20 17.83 -10.44 -17.91
CA THR A 20 17.55 -10.72 -16.49
C THR A 20 16.99 -9.48 -15.77
N VAL A 21 17.58 -8.31 -16.04
CA VAL A 21 17.08 -7.04 -15.51
C VAL A 21 15.70 -6.72 -16.08
N PHE A 22 15.50 -6.93 -17.38
CA PHE A 22 14.24 -6.64 -18.06
C PHE A 22 13.11 -7.55 -17.57
N THR A 23 13.36 -8.85 -17.38
CA THR A 23 12.36 -9.77 -16.82
C THR A 23 12.04 -9.45 -15.36
N SER A 24 13.04 -9.06 -14.56
CA SER A 24 12.82 -8.62 -13.17
C SER A 24 12.02 -7.31 -13.11
N ALA A 25 12.34 -6.36 -13.98
CA ALA A 25 11.61 -5.09 -14.10
C ALA A 25 10.18 -5.31 -14.58
N LEU A 26 9.96 -6.17 -15.58
CA LEU A 26 8.63 -6.54 -16.04
C LEU A 26 7.83 -7.23 -14.94
N ARG A 27 8.42 -8.19 -14.22
CA ARG A 27 7.74 -8.84 -13.08
C ARG A 27 7.31 -7.80 -12.04
N ASN A 28 8.21 -6.91 -11.63
CA ASN A 28 7.87 -5.87 -10.65
C ASN A 28 6.83 -4.89 -11.18
N THR A 29 6.90 -4.52 -12.46
CA THR A 29 5.94 -3.61 -13.09
C THR A 29 4.56 -4.25 -13.19
N VAL A 30 4.49 -5.51 -13.58
CA VAL A 30 3.25 -6.29 -13.64
C VAL A 30 2.67 -6.47 -12.24
N THR A 31 3.48 -6.86 -11.26
CA THR A 31 3.03 -6.95 -9.85
C THR A 31 2.53 -5.61 -9.34
N PHE A 32 3.22 -4.50 -9.63
CA PHE A 32 2.82 -3.15 -9.24
C PHE A 32 1.52 -2.70 -9.93
N LEU A 33 1.38 -3.01 -11.22
CA LEU A 33 0.19 -2.67 -11.99
C LEU A 33 -1.02 -3.51 -11.53
N LEU A 34 -0.83 -4.81 -11.27
CA LEU A 34 -1.88 -5.66 -10.71
C LEU A 34 -2.21 -5.30 -9.25
N SER A 35 -1.23 -4.90 -8.44
CA SER A 35 -1.39 -4.36 -7.08
C SER A 35 -2.32 -3.14 -7.08
N ALA A 36 -2.15 -2.21 -8.04
CA ALA A 36 -3.02 -1.05 -8.18
C ALA A 36 -4.49 -1.42 -8.50
N TYR A 37 -4.73 -2.61 -9.06
CA TYR A 37 -6.07 -3.11 -9.37
C TYR A 37 -6.63 -4.09 -8.33
N ARG A 38 -5.81 -4.66 -7.43
CA ARG A 38 -6.21 -5.72 -6.49
C ARG A 38 -6.49 -5.19 -5.08
N SER A 39 -7.69 -4.66 -4.89
CA SER A 39 -8.27 -4.50 -3.54
C SER A 39 -8.46 -5.85 -2.80
N LYS A 40 -8.42 -6.98 -3.52
CA LYS A 40 -8.60 -8.33 -2.96
C LYS A 40 -7.36 -8.88 -2.23
N GLU A 41 -6.17 -8.38 -2.55
CA GLU A 41 -4.91 -8.88 -1.99
C GLU A 41 -4.63 -8.27 -0.60
N ILE A 42 -5.19 -7.09 -0.34
CA ILE A 42 -5.29 -6.48 0.99
C ILE A 42 -6.04 -7.41 1.96
N CYS A 43 -7.15 -8.02 1.52
CA CYS A 43 -7.90 -8.97 2.34
C CYS A 43 -7.09 -10.22 2.69
N SER A 44 -6.19 -10.67 1.81
CA SER A 44 -5.30 -11.79 2.11
C SER A 44 -4.14 -11.39 3.03
N ILE A 45 -3.57 -10.18 2.87
CA ILE A 45 -2.49 -9.67 3.73
C ILE A 45 -3.01 -9.41 5.15
N LEU A 46 -4.21 -8.85 5.30
CA LEU A 46 -4.82 -8.64 6.62
C LEU A 46 -5.35 -9.94 7.27
N GLN A 47 -5.28 -11.10 6.59
CA GLN A 47 -5.85 -12.38 7.06
C GLN A 47 -7.26 -12.23 7.66
N LEU A 48 -8.06 -11.29 7.15
CA LEU A 48 -9.37 -11.02 7.72
C LEU A 48 -10.28 -12.20 7.44
N LYS A 49 -10.61 -12.92 8.51
CA LYS A 49 -11.51 -14.07 8.49
C LYS A 49 -12.80 -13.64 7.78
N LYS A 50 -13.15 -14.43 6.76
CA LYS A 50 -13.89 -14.11 5.53
C LYS A 50 -15.29 -13.46 5.64
N THR A 51 -15.79 -13.04 6.80
CA THR A 51 -17.24 -12.87 6.94
C THR A 51 -17.74 -11.53 7.53
N ASP A 52 -17.00 -10.80 8.38
CA ASP A 52 -17.59 -9.61 9.05
C ASP A 52 -16.94 -8.25 8.73
N ASP A 53 -15.71 -8.21 8.20
CA ASP A 53 -14.93 -6.95 8.14
C ASP A 53 -14.81 -6.31 6.74
N THR A 54 -15.68 -6.65 5.80
CA THR A 54 -15.64 -6.03 4.44
C THR A 54 -15.91 -4.52 4.47
N LYS A 55 -16.80 -4.06 5.38
CA LYS A 55 -17.02 -2.63 5.63
C LYS A 55 -15.79 -1.97 6.25
N PHE A 56 -15.09 -2.69 7.13
CA PHE A 56 -13.88 -2.25 7.79
C PHE A 56 -12.72 -2.09 6.80
N VAL A 57 -12.51 -3.07 5.89
CA VAL A 57 -11.49 -2.98 4.84
C VAL A 57 -11.75 -1.78 3.93
N ASN A 58 -13.01 -1.53 3.57
CA ASN A 58 -13.36 -0.39 2.73
C ASN A 58 -13.07 0.94 3.44
N GLN A 59 -13.51 1.12 4.69
CA GLN A 59 -13.20 2.33 5.48
C GLN A 59 -11.69 2.51 5.70
N PHE A 60 -10.96 1.43 5.98
CA PHE A 60 -9.51 1.47 6.13
C PHE A 60 -8.83 1.85 4.81
N SER A 61 -9.25 1.28 3.68
CA SER A 61 -8.72 1.63 2.35
C SER A 61 -9.01 3.09 1.97
N GLU A 62 -10.17 3.61 2.38
CA GLU A 62 -10.59 4.98 2.12
C GLU A 62 -9.82 5.97 2.98
N THR A 63 -9.57 5.63 4.24
CA THR A 63 -8.80 6.46 5.19
C THR A 63 -7.30 6.46 4.87
N LEU A 64 -6.75 5.31 4.48
CA LEU A 64 -5.33 5.16 4.14
C LEU A 64 -5.01 5.71 2.74
N GLY A 65 -6.01 5.75 1.87
CA GLY A 65 -5.92 6.23 0.50
C GLY A 65 -5.10 5.30 -0.41
N LYS A 66 -5.13 5.59 -1.72
CA LYS A 66 -4.46 4.78 -2.75
C LYS A 66 -2.94 4.64 -2.52
N HIS A 67 -2.31 5.68 -1.98
CA HIS A 67 -0.85 5.71 -1.77
C HIS A 67 -0.41 4.95 -0.53
N GLY A 68 -1.13 5.07 0.59
CA GLY A 68 -0.78 4.34 1.81
C GLY A 68 -1.00 2.83 1.66
N LEU A 69 -1.99 2.44 0.85
CA LEU A 69 -2.20 1.05 0.49
C LEU A 69 -1.04 0.46 -0.33
N LEU A 70 -0.53 1.24 -1.29
CA LEU A 70 0.61 0.87 -2.11
C LEU A 70 1.87 0.67 -1.26
N LEU A 71 2.07 1.54 -0.28
CA LEU A 71 3.20 1.44 0.65
C LEU A 71 3.11 0.19 1.53
N LEU A 72 1.90 -0.18 1.97
CA LEU A 72 1.67 -1.41 2.74
C LEU A 72 1.95 -2.68 1.92
N MET A 73 1.57 -2.68 0.64
CA MET A 73 1.89 -3.77 -0.29
C MET A 73 3.40 -3.86 -0.57
N LEU A 74 4.07 -2.72 -0.77
CA LEU A 74 5.51 -2.68 -0.94
C LEU A 74 6.22 -3.23 0.31
N LEU A 75 5.72 -2.87 1.49
CA LEU A 75 6.25 -3.37 2.76
C LEU A 75 6.06 -4.88 2.90
N ALA A 76 4.90 -5.41 2.49
CA ALA A 76 4.64 -6.85 2.48
C ALA A 76 5.59 -7.61 1.55
N GLU A 77 5.95 -7.03 0.41
CA GLU A 77 6.92 -7.64 -0.52
C GLU A 77 8.35 -7.56 0.04
N CYS A 78 8.72 -6.47 0.72
CA CYS A 78 10.08 -6.28 1.24
C CYS A 78 10.36 -7.04 2.55
N VAL A 79 9.39 -7.08 3.47
CA VAL A 79 9.56 -7.58 4.84
C VAL A 79 8.86 -8.93 5.03
N GLY A 80 7.88 -9.23 4.17
CA GLY A 80 7.05 -10.42 4.26
C GLY A 80 5.64 -10.13 4.79
N PRO A 81 4.69 -11.03 4.54
CA PRO A 81 3.27 -10.78 4.81
C PRO A 81 2.92 -10.70 6.29
N MET A 82 3.67 -11.38 7.17
CA MET A 82 3.43 -11.36 8.64
C MET A 82 3.79 -10.01 9.26
N GLU A 83 4.97 -9.48 8.96
CA GLU A 83 5.42 -8.19 9.50
C GLU A 83 4.58 -7.03 8.94
N ALA A 84 4.19 -7.12 7.67
CA ALA A 84 3.29 -6.13 7.08
C ALA A 84 1.88 -6.15 7.70
N HIS A 85 1.41 -7.31 8.16
CA HIS A 85 0.15 -7.41 8.90
C HIS A 85 0.24 -6.65 10.24
N ASP A 86 1.31 -6.82 10.99
CA ASP A 86 1.47 -6.15 12.29
C ASP A 86 1.57 -4.62 12.13
N VAL A 87 2.26 -4.16 11.09
CA VAL A 87 2.30 -2.74 10.72
C VAL A 87 0.92 -2.23 10.29
N ALA A 88 0.14 -3.03 9.56
CA ALA A 88 -1.22 -2.67 9.17
C ALA A 88 -2.15 -2.52 10.39
N MET A 89 -2.05 -3.42 11.36
CA MET A 89 -2.80 -3.38 12.61
C MET A 89 -2.40 -2.17 13.48
N PHE A 90 -1.11 -1.85 13.54
CA PHE A 90 -0.64 -0.65 14.23
C PHE A 90 -1.15 0.65 13.57
N LEU A 91 -1.11 0.71 12.24
CA LEU A 91 -1.65 1.83 11.46
C LEU A 91 -3.16 1.99 11.67
N LYS A 92 -3.90 0.88 11.71
CA LYS A 92 -5.33 0.86 12.04
C LYS A 92 -5.61 1.55 13.38
N ASP A 93 -4.92 1.14 14.44
CA ASP A 93 -5.18 1.69 15.78
C ASP A 93 -4.89 3.19 15.83
N LYS A 94 -3.78 3.63 15.21
CA LYS A 94 -3.43 5.06 15.13
C LYS A 94 -4.43 5.86 14.30
N LEU A 95 -4.89 5.34 13.17
CA LEU A 95 -5.81 6.03 12.27
C LEU A 95 -7.22 6.12 12.86
N MET A 96 -7.70 5.09 13.56
CA MET A 96 -9.00 5.14 14.24
C MET A 96 -9.01 6.15 15.39
N VAL A 97 -7.93 6.27 16.15
CA VAL A 97 -7.78 7.30 17.18
C VAL A 97 -7.80 8.71 16.56
N SER A 98 -7.13 8.90 15.43
CA SER A 98 -7.10 10.20 14.74
C SER A 98 -8.45 10.56 14.09
N ALA A 99 -9.16 9.58 13.52
CA ALA A 99 -10.48 9.78 12.92
C ALA A 99 -11.54 10.18 13.98
N ASN A 100 -11.55 9.52 15.14
CA ASN A 100 -12.44 9.89 16.24
C ASN A 100 -12.14 11.28 16.81
N SER A 101 -10.87 11.69 16.87
CA SER A 101 -10.48 13.03 17.30
C SER A 101 -10.99 14.11 16.34
N LYS A 102 -10.96 13.87 15.02
CA LYS A 102 -11.48 14.80 14.02
C LYS A 102 -13.01 14.92 14.07
N SER A 103 -13.73 13.82 14.29
CA SER A 103 -15.20 13.87 14.42
C SER A 103 -15.61 14.71 15.63
N GLN A 104 -15.00 14.48 16.80
CA GLN A 104 -15.31 15.26 18.00
C GLN A 104 -14.99 16.75 17.86
N GLY A 105 -13.90 17.10 17.19
CA GLY A 105 -13.55 18.50 16.92
C GLY A 105 -14.57 19.19 16.01
N MET A 106 -15.08 18.49 14.99
CA MET A 106 -16.05 19.04 14.05
C MET A 106 -17.46 19.19 14.67
N ASP A 107 -17.84 18.28 15.56
CA ASP A 107 -19.09 18.36 16.33
C ASP A 107 -19.05 19.43 17.44
N ALA A 108 -17.87 19.74 17.97
CA ALA A 108 -17.67 20.88 18.86
C ALA A 108 -17.82 22.21 18.11
N LEU A 109 -17.25 22.31 16.91
CA LEU A 109 -17.31 23.49 16.06
C LEU A 109 -18.73 23.78 15.56
N LYS A 110 -19.50 22.74 15.19
CA LYS A 110 -20.92 22.89 14.85
C LYS A 110 -21.77 23.38 16.01
N ARG A 111 -21.51 22.87 17.24
CA ARG A 111 -22.24 23.31 18.44
C ARG A 111 -21.98 24.78 18.77
N ASP A 112 -20.75 25.24 18.56
CA ASP A 112 -20.40 26.66 18.78
C ASP A 112 -21.09 27.57 17.75
N GLN A 113 -21.15 27.16 16.49
CA GLN A 113 -21.86 27.90 15.44
C GLN A 113 -23.36 28.02 15.76
N THR A 114 -24.01 26.96 16.22
CA THR A 114 -25.44 27.02 16.63
C THR A 114 -25.70 27.95 17.81
N LYS A 115 -24.77 28.05 18.77
CA LYS A 115 -24.91 28.97 19.92
C LYS A 115 -24.76 30.44 19.53
N ILE A 116 -24.01 30.73 18.47
CA ILE A 116 -23.84 32.08 17.94
C ILE A 116 -25.13 32.53 17.23
N PHE A 117 -25.84 31.62 16.55
CA PHE A 117 -27.12 31.92 15.89
C PHE A 117 -28.32 32.03 16.84
N GLU A 118 -28.29 31.44 18.04
CA GLU A 118 -29.37 31.58 19.04
C GLU A 118 -29.29 32.87 19.88
N ASN A 119 -28.16 33.57 19.87
CA ASN A 119 -27.93 34.79 20.66
C ASN A 119 -27.94 36.09 19.82
N ALA A 120 -28.34 36.00 18.55
CA ALA A 120 -28.50 37.14 17.62
C ALA A 120 -29.98 37.32 17.30
#